data_AF-A0A661QKY2-F1
#
_entry.id   AF-A0A661QKY2-F1
#
_cell.length_a   1.000
_cell.length_b   1.000
_cell.length_c   1.000
_cell.angle_alpha   90.00
_cell.angle_beta   90.00
_cell.angle_gamma   90.00
#
_symmetry.space_group_name_H-M   'P 1'
#
loop_
_entity.id
_entity.type
_entity.pdbx_description
1 polymer ?
#
loop_
_entity_poly.entity_id
_entity_poly.type
_entity_poly.pdbx_seq_one_letter_code
_entity_poly.pdbx_strand_id
1 'polypeptide(L)' 'MSYKEDGGFAFPVPAGGNAEQGNFHMQEYGVSVRDYFACAAMQGMASVAVVFSPEFIANQAYAMADAMLLERDEGYKP' A
#
# COMPACT_ATOMS: atom_id res chain seq x y z
N MET A 1 -15.68 -3.83 0.58
CA MET A 1 -14.46 -3.86 -0.24
C MET A 1 -13.56 -4.95 0.34
N SER A 2 -13.31 -6.02 -0.40
CA SER A 2 -12.53 -7.17 0.07
C SER A 2 -11.05 -6.94 -0.25
N TYR A 3 -10.25 -6.96 0.82
CA TYR A 3 -8.84 -6.62 1.02
C TYR A 3 -7.87 -7.72 0.55
N LYS A 4 -8.17 -8.42 -0.55
CA LYS A 4 -7.49 -9.69 -0.85
C LYS A 4 -6.12 -9.56 -1.51
N GLU A 5 -5.73 -8.37 -1.97
CA GLU A 5 -4.52 -8.16 -2.80
C GLU A 5 -3.81 -6.84 -2.46
N ASP A 6 -3.92 -6.36 -1.22
CA ASP A 6 -3.30 -5.08 -0.80
C ASP A 6 -1.85 -5.22 -0.32
N GLY A 7 -1.34 -6.46 -0.31
CA GLY A 7 0.02 -6.80 0.11
C GLY A 7 0.27 -6.76 1.62
N GLY A 8 -0.77 -6.56 2.44
CA GLY A 8 -0.67 -6.44 3.90
C GLY A 8 -0.38 -5.01 4.38
N PHE A 9 0.03 -4.85 5.64
CA PHE A 9 0.38 -3.54 6.20
C PHE A 9 1.72 -3.03 5.66
N ALA A 10 1.76 -1.77 5.21
CA ALA A 10 2.99 -1.12 4.73
C ALA A 10 4.05 -0.93 5.82
N PHE A 11 3.62 -0.80 7.08
CA PHE A 11 4.48 -0.56 8.22
C PHE A 11 4.19 -1.58 9.33
N PRO A 12 5.16 -1.88 10.21
CA PRO A 12 4.94 -2.76 11.35
C PRO A 12 3.81 -2.24 12.24
N VAL A 13 2.85 -3.12 12.53
CA VAL A 13 1.75 -2.85 13.46
C VAL A 13 2.19 -3.34 14.84
N PRO A 14 2.34 -2.46 15.85
CA PRO A 14 2.70 -2.90 17.19
C PRO A 14 1.66 -3.92 17.69
N ALA A 15 2.05 -4.99 18.36
CA ALA A 15 1.09 -5.90 18.96
C ALA A 15 0.34 -5.19 20.11
N GLY A 16 -0.78 -4.53 19.79
CA GLY A 16 -1.63 -3.81 20.73
C GLY A 16 -2.51 -4.76 21.53
N GLY A 17 -1.93 -5.49 22.46
CA GLY A 17 -2.68 -6.32 23.39
C GLY A 17 -1.83 -6.77 24.57
N ASN A 18 -2.33 -6.53 25.79
CA ASN A 18 -1.83 -7.25 26.96
C ASN A 18 -2.19 -8.74 26.76
N ALA A 19 -1.18 -9.58 26.48
CA ALA A 19 -1.36 -11.02 26.31
C ALA A 19 -2.05 -11.68 27.53
N GLU A 20 -1.97 -11.05 28.71
CA GLU A 20 -2.58 -11.51 29.96
C GLU A 20 -4.09 -11.19 30.10
N GLN A 21 -4.64 -10.23 29.34
CA GLN A 21 -6.02 -9.75 29.52
C GLN A 21 -6.96 -10.06 28.36
N GLY A 22 -6.49 -10.74 27.30
CA GLY A 22 -7.34 -11.18 26.17
C GLY A 22 -7.95 -10.04 25.34
N ASN A 23 -7.68 -8.78 25.67
CA ASN A 23 -8.12 -7.61 24.91
C ASN A 23 -7.09 -7.25 23.85
N PHE A 24 -7.26 -7.84 22.66
CA PHE A 24 -6.69 -7.29 21.45
C PHE A 24 -7.53 -6.06 21.08
N HIS A 25 -7.01 -4.87 21.37
CA HIS A 25 -7.55 -3.69 20.71
C HIS A 25 -7.14 -3.83 19.25
N MET A 26 -8.12 -4.04 18.36
CA MET A 26 -7.87 -3.96 16.91
C MET A 26 -7.30 -2.56 16.66
N GLN A 27 -5.98 -2.47 16.57
CA GLN A 27 -5.32 -1.25 16.16
C GLN A 27 -5.91 -0.84 14.82
N GLU A 28 -6.32 0.41 14.71
CA GLU A 28 -6.85 0.99 13.49
C GLU A 28 -5.99 0.54 12.31
N TYR A 29 -6.62 -0.14 11.35
CA TYR A 29 -5.95 -0.74 10.21
C TYR A 29 -5.06 0.33 9.55
N GLY A 30 -3.74 0.16 9.63
CA GLY A 30 -2.77 1.07 9.04
C GLY A 30 -2.85 1.11 7.51
N VAL A 31 -1.95 1.87 6.88
CA VAL A 31 -1.85 1.96 5.41
C VAL A 31 -1.43 0.61 4.83
N SER A 32 -2.07 0.16 3.75
CA SER A 32 -1.68 -1.06 3.06
C SER A 32 -0.40 -0.88 2.23
N VAL A 33 0.33 -1.95 1.94
CA VAL A 33 1.52 -1.92 1.07
C VAL A 33 1.17 -1.34 -0.30
N ARG A 34 0.00 -1.71 -0.83
CA ARG A 34 -0.53 -1.17 -2.09
C ARG A 34 -0.69 0.35 -2.04
N ASP A 35 -1.34 0.87 -1.00
CA ASP A 35 -1.56 2.31 -0.85
C ASP A 35 -0.25 3.08 -0.70
N TYR A 36 0.73 2.48 -0.01
CA TYR A 36 2.06 3.05 0.12
C TYR A 36 2.80 3.13 -1.24
N PHE A 37 2.80 2.05 -2.02
CA PHE A 37 3.38 2.06 -3.37
C PHE A 37 2.68 3.05 -4.30
N ALA A 38 1.35 3.12 -4.24
CA ALA A 38 0.58 4.09 -5.01
C ALA A 38 0.97 5.54 -4.62
N CYS A 39 1.12 5.83 -3.32
CA CYS A 39 1.58 7.14 -2.86
C CYS A 39 2.97 7.48 -3.40
N ALA A 40 3.92 6.55 -3.32
CA ALA A 40 5.27 6.75 -3.84
C ALA A 40 5.28 7.02 -5.36
N ALA A 41 4.52 6.23 -6.13
CA ALA A 41 4.38 6.40 -7.57
C ALA A 41 3.72 7.76 -7.93
N MET A 42 2.66 8.13 -7.21
CA MET A 42 1.97 9.41 -7.36
C MET A 42 2.91 10.60 -7.12
N GLN A 43 3.77 10.55 -6.10
CA GLN A 43 4.72 11.63 -5.82
C GLN A 43 5.70 11.85 -6.98
N GLY A 44 6.21 10.78 -7.57
CA GLY A 44 7.06 10.86 -8.76
C GLY A 44 6.32 11.48 -9.95
N MET A 45 5.10 11.01 -10.24
CA MET A 45 4.28 11.53 -11.33
C MET A 45 3.87 12.99 -11.13
N ALA A 46 3.56 13.40 -9.90
CA ALA A 46 3.18 14.78 -9.59
C ALA A 46 4.37 15.77 -9.61
N SER A 47 5.61 15.27 -9.62
CA SER A 47 6.82 16.11 -9.64
C SER A 47 7.18 16.67 -11.02
N VAL A 48 6.54 16.17 -12.08
CA VAL A 48 6.82 16.58 -13.47
C VAL A 48 6.19 17.94 -13.79
N ALA A 49 6.80 18.69 -14.72
CA ALA A 49 6.32 20.00 -15.15
C ALA A 49 5.01 19.96 -15.99
N VAL A 50 4.42 18.77 -16.18
CA VAL A 50 3.17 18.55 -16.91
C VAL A 50 2.05 18.33 -15.91
N VAL A 51 0.92 19.02 -16.11
CA VAL A 51 -0.27 18.85 -15.27
C VAL A 51 -1.11 17.71 -15.82
N PHE A 52 -1.21 16.62 -15.06
CA PHE A 52 -2.16 15.55 -15.29
C PHE A 52 -3.39 15.73 -14.41
N SER A 53 -4.53 15.15 -14.81
CA SER A 53 -5.70 15.16 -13.94
C SER A 53 -5.46 14.27 -12.72
N PRO A 54 -6.04 14.57 -11.55
CA PRO A 54 -5.91 13.73 -10.36
C PRO A 54 -6.35 12.29 -10.59
N GLU A 55 -7.39 12.08 -11.40
CA GLU A 55 -7.93 10.75 -11.74
C GLU A 55 -6.92 9.93 -12.54
N PHE A 56 -6.21 10.56 -13.49
CA PHE A 56 -5.17 9.90 -14.27
C PHE A 56 -4.00 9.48 -13.38
N ILE A 57 -3.52 10.38 -12.51
CA ILE A 57 -2.41 10.09 -11.59
C ILE A 57 -2.79 8.96 -10.64
N ALA A 58 -4.00 8.99 -10.07
CA ALA A 58 -4.47 7.94 -9.18
C ALA A 58 -4.54 6.58 -9.89
N ASN A 59 -5.08 6.53 -11.10
CA ASN A 59 -5.18 5.29 -11.86
C ASN A 59 -3.78 4.68 -12.16
N GLN A 60 -2.84 5.50 -12.64
CA GLN A 60 -1.49 5.03 -12.92
C GLN A 60 -0.72 4.66 -11.65
N ALA A 61 -0.95 5.37 -10.53
CA ALA A 61 -0.29 5.07 -9.26
C ALA A 61 -0.68 3.68 -8.74
N TYR A 62 -1.97 3.35 -8.77
CA TYR A 62 -2.42 2.00 -8.40
C TYR A 62 -1.98 0.93 -9.39
N ALA A 63 -1.94 1.23 -10.69
CA ALA A 63 -1.40 0.27 -11.68
C ALA A 63 0.08 -0.06 -11.42
N MET A 64 0.89 0.94 -11.04
CA MET A 64 2.29 0.71 -10.64
C MET A 64 2.38 -0.07 -9.33
N ALA A 65 1.52 0.22 -8.35
CA ALA A 65 1.48 -0.51 -7.08
C ALA A 65 1.15 -2.00 -7.30
N ASP A 66 0.17 -2.28 -8.15
CA ASP A 66 -0.24 -3.65 -8.48
C ASP A 66 0.89 -4.41 -9.18
N ALA A 67 1.61 -3.76 -10.10
CA ALA A 67 2.79 -4.34 -10.74
C ALA A 67 3.91 -4.67 -9.73
N MET A 68 4.16 -3.79 -8.75
CA MET A 68 5.15 -4.06 -7.70
C MET A 68 4.76 -5.23 -6.79
N LEU A 69 3.46 -5.39 -6.50
CA LEU A 69 2.95 -6.53 -5.74
C LEU A 69 3.10 -7.84 -6.53
N LEU A 70 2.78 -7.82 -7.82
CA LEU A 70 2.97 -8.98 -8.71
C LEU A 70 4.44 -9.40 -8.76
N GLU A 71 5.37 -8.46 -8.98
CA GLU A 71 6.82 -8.76 -8.98
C GLU A 71 7.29 -9.35 -7.64
N ARG A 72 6.70 -8.88 -6.52
CA ARG A 72 7.00 -9.41 -5.19
C ARG A 72 6.50 -10.86 -5.03
N ASP A 73 5.28 -11.13 -5.49
CA ASP A 73 4.63 -12.42 -5.33
C ASP A 73 5.21 -13.48 -6.29
N GLU A 74 5.60 -13.07 -7.50
CA GLU A 74 6.25 -13.95 -8.48
C GLU A 74 7.74 -14.22 -8.16
N GLY A 75 8.34 -13.40 -7.29
CA GLY A 75 9.74 -13.48 -6.89
C GLY A 75 10.68 -13.04 -8.02
N TYR A 76 11.38 -11.93 -7.83
CA TYR A 76 12.36 -11.36 -8.76
C TYR A 76 13.20 -12.45 -9.47
N LYS A 77 13.00 -12.58 -10.79
CA LYS A 77 13.86 -13.40 -11.66
C LYS A 77 14.93 -12.47 -12.25
N PRO A 78 16.22 -12.67 -11.91
CA PRO A 78 17.32 -11.81 -12.34
C PRO A 78 17.58 -11.84 -13.84
#